data_AF-O46868-F1
#
_entry.id   AF-O46868-F1
#
_cell.length_a   1.000
_cell.length_b   1.000
_cell.length_c   1.000
_cell.angle_alpha   90.00
_cell.angle_beta   90.00
_cell.angle_gamma   90.00
#
_symmetry.space_group_name_H-M   'P 1'
#
loop_
_entity.id
_entity.type
_entity.pdbx_description
1 polymer ?
#
loop_
_entity_poly.entity_id
_entity_poly.type
_entity_poly.pdbx_seq_one_letter_code
_entity_poly.pdbx_strand_id
1 'polypeptide(L)'
;MSKLLKILLIVLPAVLHTAHGLSVALPYWCVWRKEDLSDMEFIDSAIINKVKVLEYNSTLGKYVGYTELGIYNADRFNNNTAVLQNAKAGLDSFCKNNVGIYYRNILSKTVEPQVKVKLVKKSDGTHPATL
;
A
#
# COMPACT_ATOMS: atom_id res chain seq x y z
N MET A 1 -22.77 -49.00 12.24
CA MET A 1 -22.60 -47.52 12.16
C MET A 1 -23.42 -46.99 11.00
N SER A 2 -24.45 -46.19 11.29
CA SER A 2 -25.37 -45.64 10.28
C SER A 2 -24.61 -44.83 9.22
N LYS A 3 -24.99 -44.94 7.94
CA LYS A 3 -24.42 -44.15 6.84
C LYS A 3 -24.45 -42.65 7.14
N LEU A 4 -25.47 -42.19 7.87
CA LEU A 4 -25.56 -40.81 8.36
C LEU A 4 -24.41 -40.42 9.29
N LEU A 5 -23.99 -41.32 10.19
CA LEU A 5 -22.89 -41.04 11.13
C LEU A 5 -21.56 -40.88 10.40
N LYS A 6 -21.32 -41.68 9.34
CA LYS A 6 -20.13 -41.55 8.50
C LYS A 6 -20.12 -40.25 7.69
N ILE A 7 -21.28 -39.85 7.14
CA ILE A 7 -21.42 -38.58 6.41
C ILE A 7 -21.20 -37.40 7.37
N LEU A 8 -21.79 -37.45 8.57
CA LEU A 8 -21.63 -36.39 9.57
C LEU A 8 -20.16 -36.22 9.98
N LEU A 9 -19.42 -37.33 10.17
CA LEU A 9 -17.98 -37.29 10.52
C LEU A 9 -17.09 -36.74 9.40
N ILE A 10 -17.49 -36.83 8.13
CA ILE A 10 -16.74 -36.27 6.99
C ILE A 10 -17.08 -34.79 6.79
N VAL A 11 -18.34 -34.41 6.99
CA VAL A 11 -18.81 -33.04 6.72
C VAL A 11 -18.47 -32.09 7.88
N LEU A 12 -18.56 -32.52 9.14
CA LEU A 12 -18.28 -31.65 10.31
C LEU A 12 -16.89 -31.00 10.25
N PRO A 13 -15.79 -31.74 9.97
CA PRO A 13 -14.47 -31.15 9.84
C PRO A 13 -14.41 -30.13 8.69
N ALA A 14 -14.97 -30.43 7.53
CA ALA A 14 -14.91 -29.54 6.37
C ALA A 14 -15.62 -28.19 6.58
N VAL A 15 -16.65 -28.15 7.44
CA VAL A 15 -17.41 -26.92 7.74
C VAL A 15 -16.82 -26.16 8.95
N LEU A 16 -16.06 -26.83 9.82
CA LEU A 16 -15.45 -26.23 11.02
C LEU A 16 -14.05 -25.63 10.81
N HIS A 17 -13.37 -25.94 9.69
CA HIS A 17 -12.05 -25.37 9.41
C HIS A 17 -12.21 -24.00 8.73
N THR A 18 -12.26 -22.94 9.54
CA THR A 18 -11.94 -21.60 9.04
C THR A 18 -10.46 -21.55 8.67
N ALA A 19 -10.14 -21.55 7.38
CA ALA A 19 -8.78 -21.31 6.92
C ALA A 19 -8.41 -19.85 7.23
N HIS A 20 -7.69 -19.63 8.33
CA HIS A 20 -7.11 -18.32 8.64
C HIS A 20 -5.91 -18.08 7.71
N GLY A 21 -6.16 -17.54 6.51
CA GLY A 21 -5.11 -17.18 5.57
C GLY A 21 -4.25 -16.02 6.11
N LEU A 22 -2.93 -16.13 5.96
CA LEU A 22 -2.00 -15.04 6.23
C LEU A 22 -1.87 -14.17 4.98
N SER A 23 -2.22 -12.89 5.07
CA SER A 23 -2.01 -11.90 4.00
C SER A 23 -0.76 -11.09 4.29
N VAL A 24 0.19 -11.07 3.35
CA VAL A 24 1.42 -10.28 3.43
C VAL A 24 1.50 -9.34 2.23
N ALA A 25 1.79 -8.07 2.48
CA ALA A 25 2.08 -7.07 1.46
C ALA A 25 3.39 -6.34 1.81
N LEU A 26 4.24 -6.17 0.81
CA LEU A 26 5.53 -5.49 0.90
C LEU A 26 5.59 -4.34 -0.12
N PRO A 27 4.76 -3.29 0.02
CA PRO A 27 4.73 -2.22 -0.97
C PRO A 27 5.93 -1.28 -0.84
N TYR A 28 6.40 -0.84 -2.00
CA TYR A 28 7.34 0.27 -2.14
C TYR A 28 6.57 1.49 -2.65
N TRP A 29 6.60 2.58 -1.89
CA TRP A 29 5.99 3.84 -2.29
C TRP A 29 7.04 4.89 -2.59
N CYS A 30 6.80 5.65 -3.64
CA CYS A 30 7.55 6.84 -4.00
C CYS A 30 6.57 8.01 -3.92
N VAL A 31 6.77 8.93 -2.98
CA VAL A 31 5.92 10.09 -2.77
C VAL A 31 6.74 11.35 -2.96
N TRP A 32 6.25 12.27 -3.80
CA TRP A 32 6.91 13.54 -4.09
C TRP A 32 5.86 14.58 -4.43
N ARG A 33 6.22 15.87 -4.32
CA ARG A 33 5.33 16.97 -4.72
C ARG A 33 6.00 17.91 -5.70
N LYS A 34 7.32 18.09 -5.60
CA LYS A 34 8.06 18.97 -6.50
C LYS A 34 8.34 18.27 -7.82
N GLU A 35 8.25 19.02 -8.91
CA GLU A 35 8.54 18.52 -10.26
C GLU A 35 10.00 18.08 -10.40
N ASP A 36 10.92 18.74 -9.69
CA ASP A 36 12.35 18.41 -9.67
C ASP A 36 12.70 17.17 -8.84
N LEU A 37 11.71 16.54 -8.21
CA LEU A 37 11.84 15.33 -7.38
C LEU A 37 12.73 15.50 -6.15
N SER A 38 13.10 16.73 -5.79
CA SER A 38 14.03 17.00 -4.67
C SER A 38 13.44 16.66 -3.31
N ASP A 39 12.11 16.65 -3.18
CA ASP A 39 11.38 16.27 -1.95
C ASP A 39 10.86 14.83 -1.98
N MET A 40 11.36 13.99 -2.89
CA MET A 40 10.92 12.61 -3.01
C MET A 40 11.32 11.78 -1.79
N GLU A 41 10.36 11.01 -1.27
CA GLU A 41 10.58 10.01 -0.22
C GLU A 41 10.32 8.61 -0.76
N PHE A 42 11.18 7.68 -0.36
CA PHE A 42 11.01 6.25 -0.53
C PHE A 42 10.52 5.63 0.77
N ILE A 43 9.44 4.87 0.68
CA ILE A 43 8.81 4.15 1.80
C ILE A 43 8.75 2.66 1.46
N ASP A 44 9.35 1.84 2.31
CA ASP A 44 9.31 0.37 2.23
C ASP A 44 8.59 -0.17 3.46
N SER A 45 7.40 -0.73 3.27
CA SER A 45 6.53 -1.18 4.36
C SER A 45 6.35 -2.70 4.35
N ALA A 46 6.27 -3.29 5.54
CA ALA A 46 5.76 -4.65 5.71
C ALA A 46 4.39 -4.62 6.39
N ILE A 47 3.39 -5.16 5.70
CA ILE A 47 1.99 -5.21 6.16
C ILE A 47 1.56 -6.67 6.24
N ILE A 48 1.15 -7.12 7.43
CA ILE A 48 0.69 -8.48 7.69
C ILE A 48 -0.74 -8.41 8.20
N ASN A 49 -1.68 -9.11 7.56
CA ASN A 49 -3.10 -9.11 7.88
C ASN A 49 -3.68 -7.69 8.03
N LYS A 50 -3.31 -6.80 7.10
CA LYS A 50 -3.69 -5.37 7.08
C LYS A 50 -3.14 -4.52 8.23
N VAL A 51 -2.25 -5.08 9.07
CA VAL A 51 -1.53 -4.35 10.11
C VAL A 51 -0.13 -4.03 9.60
N LYS A 52 0.24 -2.74 9.61
CA LYS A 52 1.62 -2.33 9.30
C LYS A 52 2.52 -2.79 10.44
N VAL A 53 3.49 -3.65 10.13
CA VAL A 53 4.40 -4.26 11.10
C VAL A 53 5.65 -3.40 11.26
N LEU A 54 6.32 -3.06 10.16
CA LEU A 54 7.49 -2.18 10.12
C LEU A 54 7.54 -1.35 8.83
N GLU A 55 8.33 -0.28 8.83
CA GLU A 55 8.51 0.60 7.67
C GLU A 55 9.87 1.28 7.68
N TYR A 56 10.56 1.34 6.54
CA TYR A 56 11.64 2.29 6.30
C TYR A 56 11.09 3.53 5.60
N ASN A 57 11.53 4.71 6.02
CA ASN A 57 11.27 5.98 5.34
C ASN A 57 12.62 6.66 5.08
N SER A 58 12.89 7.05 3.83
CA SER A 58 14.17 7.64 3.43
C SER A 58 14.45 9.01 4.06
N THR A 59 13.41 9.78 4.42
CA THR A 59 13.54 11.04 5.15
C THR A 59 14.03 10.80 6.58
N LEU A 60 13.54 9.74 7.23
CA LEU A 60 14.00 9.35 8.56
C LEU A 60 15.32 8.55 8.51
N GLY A 61 15.58 7.87 7.39
CA GLY A 61 16.81 7.11 7.13
C GLY A 61 16.91 5.80 7.90
N LYS A 62 15.82 5.31 8.50
CA LYS A 62 15.80 4.10 9.34
C LYS A 62 14.43 3.40 9.31
N TYR A 63 14.43 2.15 9.74
CA TYR A 63 13.21 1.37 9.98
C TYR A 63 12.54 1.76 11.31
N VAL A 64 11.21 1.81 11.32
CA VAL A 64 10.35 2.01 12.48
C VAL A 64 9.40 0.82 12.58
N GLY A 65 9.34 0.21 13.77
CA GLY A 65 8.41 -0.88 14.07
C GLY A 65 7.12 -0.37 14.72
N TYR A 66 5.99 -0.95 14.35
CA TYR A 66 4.64 -0.58 14.84
C TYR A 66 3.95 -1.70 15.63
N THR A 67 4.56 -2.87 15.68
CA THR A 67 4.15 -4.03 16.47
C THR A 67 5.38 -4.61 17.16
N GLU A 68 5.23 -5.48 18.16
CA GLU A 68 6.38 -6.11 18.84
C GLU A 68 7.35 -6.79 17.86
N LEU A 69 6.80 -7.57 16.90
CA LEU A 69 7.57 -8.18 15.82
C LEU A 69 8.29 -7.13 14.96
N GLY A 70 7.61 -6.03 14.66
CA GLY A 70 8.17 -4.92 13.89
C GLY A 70 9.27 -4.18 14.62
N ILE A 71 9.12 -3.94 15.92
CA ILE A 71 10.09 -3.24 16.77
C ILE A 71 11.38 -4.05 16.85
N TYR A 72 11.26 -5.37 17.10
CA TYR A 72 12.40 -6.27 17.11
C TYR A 72 13.16 -6.28 15.77
N ASN A 73 12.44 -6.37 14.65
CA ASN A 73 13.07 -6.37 13.34
C ASN A 73 13.64 -5.00 12.94
N ALA A 74 12.98 -3.91 13.32
CA ALA A 74 13.47 -2.56 13.07
C ALA A 74 14.81 -2.32 13.77
N ASP A 75 14.95 -2.72 15.04
CA ASP A 75 16.22 -2.63 15.76
C ASP A 75 17.33 -3.43 15.05
N ARG A 76 17.04 -4.69 14.69
CA ARG A 76 17.98 -5.55 13.95
C ARG A 76 18.40 -4.95 12.61
N PHE A 77 17.45 -4.41 11.84
CA PHE A 77 17.73 -3.81 10.53
C PHE A 77 18.49 -2.50 10.64
N ASN A 78 18.17 -1.66 11.63
CA ASN A 78 18.87 -0.41 11.87
C ASN A 78 20.32 -0.62 12.34
N ASN A 79 20.59 -1.73 13.03
CA ASN A 79 21.94 -2.12 13.44
C ASN A 79 22.72 -2.84 12.32
N ASN A 80 22.12 -3.09 11.15
CA ASN A 80 22.78 -3.69 10.00
C ASN A 80 23.01 -2.67 8.88
N THR A 81 24.25 -2.18 8.77
CA THR A 81 24.63 -1.18 7.76
C THR A 81 24.31 -1.61 6.33
N ALA A 82 24.49 -2.88 5.97
CA ALA A 82 24.21 -3.34 4.61
C ALA A 82 22.71 -3.24 4.27
N VAL A 83 21.84 -3.56 5.23
CA VAL A 83 20.38 -3.42 5.08
C VAL A 83 19.99 -1.95 4.94
N LEU A 84 20.51 -1.07 5.79
CA LEU A 84 20.22 0.36 5.70
C LEU A 84 20.72 1.01 4.41
N GLN A 85 21.92 0.63 3.94
CA GLN A 85 22.44 1.16 2.67
C GLN A 85 21.60 0.70 1.49
N ASN A 86 21.14 -0.55 1.48
CA ASN A 86 20.24 -1.04 0.44
C ASN A 86 18.90 -0.30 0.47
N ALA A 87 18.29 -0.14 1.65
CA ALA A 87 17.04 0.60 1.81
C ALA A 87 17.18 2.06 1.35
N LYS A 88 18.29 2.72 1.74
CA LYS A 88 18.61 4.09 1.31
C LYS A 88 18.77 4.19 -0.21
N ALA A 89 19.44 3.22 -0.82
CA ALA A 89 19.64 3.17 -2.27
C ALA A 89 18.32 3.04 -3.04
N GLY A 90 17.23 2.58 -2.40
CA GLY A 90 15.90 2.51 -3.01
C GLY A 90 15.36 3.86 -3.50
N LEU A 91 15.74 4.97 -2.85
CA LEU A 91 15.32 6.31 -3.29
C LEU A 91 15.81 6.62 -4.72
N ASP A 92 17.09 6.39 -4.98
CA ASP A 92 17.67 6.69 -6.29
C ASP A 92 17.46 5.54 -7.29
N SER A 93 17.72 4.30 -6.87
CA SER A 93 17.71 3.13 -7.75
C SER A 93 16.31 2.67 -8.15
N PHE A 94 15.33 2.81 -7.26
CA PHE A 94 13.94 2.46 -7.55
C PHE A 94 13.12 3.70 -7.85
N CYS A 95 12.97 4.65 -6.91
CA CYS A 95 12.02 5.75 -7.09
C CYS A 95 12.41 6.72 -8.21
N LYS A 96 13.55 7.42 -8.09
CA LYS A 96 13.94 8.43 -9.08
C LYS A 96 14.15 7.82 -10.46
N ASN A 97 14.72 6.62 -10.54
CA ASN A 97 14.88 5.90 -11.79
C ASN A 97 13.54 5.65 -12.50
N ASN A 98 12.55 5.06 -11.80
CA ASN A 98 11.24 4.77 -12.40
C ASN A 98 10.44 6.04 -12.69
N VAL A 99 10.44 7.02 -11.78
CA VAL A 99 9.73 8.28 -11.97
C VAL A 99 10.32 9.08 -13.13
N GLY A 100 11.63 9.05 -13.35
CA GLY A 100 12.27 9.63 -14.54
C GLY A 100 11.77 9.00 -15.85
N ILE A 101 11.54 7.67 -15.86
CA ILE A 101 10.91 6.97 -16.99
C ILE A 101 9.45 7.42 -17.16
N TYR A 102 8.70 7.57 -16.07
CA TYR A 102 7.31 8.04 -16.15
C TYR A 102 7.19 9.49 -16.61
N TYR A 103 8.07 10.40 -16.20
CA TYR A 103 8.08 11.77 -16.74
C TYR A 103 8.34 11.80 -18.23
N ARG A 104 9.29 10.99 -18.72
CA ARG A 104 9.61 10.92 -20.14
C ARG A 104 8.41 10.48 -20.99
N ASN A 105 7.62 9.54 -20.48
CA ASN A 105 6.63 8.82 -21.28
C ASN A 105 5.17 9.17 -20.97
N ILE A 106 4.85 9.56 -19.72
CA ILE A 106 3.48 9.62 -19.20
C ILE A 106 3.21 10.97 -18.50
N LEU A 107 3.93 11.29 -17.43
CA LEU A 107 3.56 12.38 -16.51
C LEU A 107 3.70 13.78 -17.12
N SER A 108 4.63 13.97 -18.07
CA SER A 108 4.76 15.25 -18.79
C SER A 108 3.83 15.38 -19.99
N LYS A 109 3.07 14.34 -20.33
CA LYS A 109 2.19 14.35 -21.50
C LYS A 109 0.85 14.95 -21.13
N THR A 110 0.44 15.98 -21.88
CA THR A 110 -0.84 16.67 -21.69
C THR A 110 -1.81 16.30 -22.80
N VAL A 111 -3.08 16.10 -22.46
CA VAL A 111 -4.19 15.99 -23.41
C VAL A 111 -5.18 17.10 -23.11
N GLU A 112 -5.64 17.80 -24.13
CA GLU A 112 -6.62 18.87 -23.97
C GLU A 112 -7.95 18.28 -23.45
N PRO A 113 -8.52 18.83 -22.35
CA PRO A 113 -9.77 18.33 -21.82
C PRO A 113 -10.93 18.68 -22.75
N GLN A 114 -11.75 17.69 -23.08
CA GLN A 114 -13.00 17.94 -23.79
C GLN A 114 -14.09 18.35 -22.81
N VAL A 115 -14.41 19.64 -22.78
CA VAL A 115 -15.43 20.19 -21.88
C VAL A 115 -16.75 20.39 -22.63
N LYS A 116 -17.84 19.81 -22.09
CA LYS A 116 -19.21 20.05 -22.57
C LYS A 116 -20.07 20.56 -21.42
N VAL A 117 -20.47 21.82 -21.51
CA VAL A 117 -21.37 22.42 -20.51
C VAL A 117 -22.82 22.07 -20.89
N LYS A 118 -23.60 21.60 -19.91
CA LYS A 118 -25.04 21.37 -20.06
C LYS A 118 -25.80 22.26 -19.09
N LEU A 119 -26.86 22.90 -19.57
CA LEU A 119 -27.82 23.57 -18.71
C LEU A 119 -28.58 22.51 -17.91
N VAL A 120 -28.53 22.60 -16.58
CA VAL A 120 -29.33 21.76 -15.69
C VAL A 120 -30.50 22.60 -15.19
N LYS A 121 -31.72 22.07 -15.29
CA LYS A 121 -32.91 22.74 -14.75
C LYS A 121 -32.74 22.82 -13.23
N LYS A 122 -32.88 24.02 -12.66
CA LYS A 122 -32.79 24.24 -11.21
C LYS A 122 -33.79 23.31 -10.50
N SER A 123 -33.37 22.65 -9.43
CA SER A 123 -34.30 21.90 -8.57
C SER A 123 -35.40 22.85 -8.12
N ASP A 124 -36.64 22.39 -8.18
CA ASP A 124 -37.82 23.15 -7.74
C ASP A 124 -37.93 23.28 -6.22
N GLY A 125 -36.91 22.83 -5.46
CA GLY A 125 -36.86 22.92 -4.01
C GLY A 125 -37.80 21.96 -3.29
N THR A 126 -38.46 21.05 -4.01
CA THR A 126 -39.39 20.07 -3.40
C THR A 126 -38.68 18.86 -2.79
N HIS A 127 -37.39 18.65 -3.11
CA HIS A 127 -36.60 17.57 -2.53
C HIS A 127 -35.84 18.08 -1.29
N PRO A 128 -35.98 17.46 -0.10
CA PRO A 128 -35.35 17.94 1.14
C PRO A 128 -33.81 18.02 1.10
N ALA A 129 -33.18 17.36 0.12
CA ALA A 129 -31.74 17.35 -0.08
C ALA A 129 -31.22 18.52 -0.96
N THR A 130 -32.11 19.41 -1.43
CA THR A 130 -31.75 20.57 -2.27
C THR A 130 -32.01 21.93 -1.60
N LEU A 131 -32.33 21.92 -0.29
CA LEU A 131 -32.33 23.10 0.60
C LEU A 131 -30.92 23.38 1.14
#